data_AF-A0A7W8VAE7-F1
#
_entry.id   AF-A0A7W8VAE7-F1
#
_cell.length_a   1.000
_cell.length_b   1.000
_cell.length_c   1.000
_cell.angle_alpha   90.00
_cell.angle_beta   90.00
_cell.angle_gamma   90.00
#
_symmetry.space_group_name_H-M   'P 1'
#
loop_
_entity.id
_entity.type
_entity.pdbx_description
1 polymer ?
#
loop_
_entity_poly.entity_id
_entity_poly.type
_entity_poly.pdbx_seq_one_letter_code
_entity_poly.pdbx_strand_id
1 'polypeptide(L)' 'MSPQDDMLPDFVLRDAGAQTHVEVYGMNGVPAYETRKEEKRALQLARGIPAVEWEVDREPLAHVQIPPPGDARAT' A
#
# COMPACT_ATOMS: atom_id res chain seq x y z
N MET A 1 -6.69 -16.21 10.37
CA MET A 1 -5.71 -15.49 9.53
C MET A 1 -4.36 -15.66 10.18
N SER A 2 -3.36 -16.05 9.41
CA SER A 2 -1.98 -16.11 9.93
C SER A 2 -1.49 -14.67 10.14
N PRO A 3 -0.56 -14.40 11.07
CA PRO A 3 0.03 -13.06 11.24
C PRO A 3 0.73 -12.51 9.99
N GLN A 4 0.97 -13.38 8.99
CA GLN A 4 1.54 -13.00 7.69
C GLN A 4 0.45 -12.50 6.73
N ASP A 5 -0.80 -12.97 6.90
CA ASP A 5 -1.95 -12.56 6.08
C ASP A 5 -2.38 -11.11 6.39
N ASP A 6 -2.16 -10.66 7.63
CA ASP A 6 -2.48 -9.29 8.09
C ASP A 6 -1.68 -8.21 7.34
N MET A 7 -0.65 -8.61 6.59
CA MET A 7 0.27 -7.73 5.86
C MET A 7 0.30 -7.95 4.35
N LEU A 8 -0.57 -8.79 3.79
CA LEU A 8 -0.66 -8.92 2.33
C LEU A 8 -1.21 -7.61 1.73
N PRO A 9 -0.45 -6.90 0.88
CA PRO A 9 -0.98 -5.78 0.12
C PRO A 9 -1.82 -6.28 -1.05
N ASP A 10 -2.60 -5.40 -1.67
CA ASP A 10 -3.34 -5.74 -2.89
C ASP A 10 -2.36 -6.04 -4.03
N PHE A 11 -1.30 -5.23 -4.14
CA PHE A 11 -0.20 -5.44 -5.08
C PHE A 11 1.16 -5.07 -4.47
N VAL A 12 2.22 -5.58 -5.08
CA VAL A 12 3.62 -5.24 -4.75
C VAL A 12 4.32 -4.76 -6.02
N LEU A 13 4.85 -3.54 -5.99
CA LEU A 13 5.75 -3.03 -7.01
C LEU A 13 7.17 -3.51 -6.69
N ARG A 14 7.80 -4.20 -7.64
CA ARG A 14 9.13 -4.80 -7.48
C ARG A 14 10.21 -4.13 -8.32
N ASP A 15 9.80 -3.40 -9.33
CA ASP A 15 10.64 -2.62 -10.24
C ASP A 15 10.68 -1.14 -9.85
N ALA A 16 10.10 -0.76 -8.70
CA ALA A 16 10.32 0.53 -8.05
C ALA A 16 11.59 0.45 -7.19
N GLY A 17 12.31 1.57 -7.00
CA GLY A 17 13.62 1.60 -6.33
C GLY A 17 13.67 0.86 -4.98
N ALA A 18 12.59 0.88 -4.20
CA ALA A 18 12.35 -0.03 -3.09
C ALA A 18 11.05 -0.81 -3.32
N GLN A 19 10.99 -2.06 -2.85
CA GLN A 19 9.76 -2.85 -2.90
C GLN A 19 8.63 -2.07 -2.21
N THR A 20 7.60 -1.72 -2.97
CA THR A 20 6.54 -0.81 -2.53
C THR A 20 5.20 -1.54 -2.52
N HIS A 21 4.46 -1.41 -1.42
CA HIS A 21 3.11 -1.94 -1.32
C HIS A 21 2.12 -1.01 -2.03
N VAL A 22 1.06 -1.58 -2.59
CA VAL A 22 -0.07 -0.82 -3.13
C VAL A 22 -1.34 -1.26 -2.42
N GLU A 23 -2.11 -0.28 -1.95
CA GLU A 23 -3.38 -0.47 -1.26
C GLU A 23 -4.46 0.36 -1.96
N VAL A 24 -5.59 -0.27 -2.29
CA VAL A 24 -6.73 0.38 -2.94
C VAL A 24 -7.93 0.35 -1.99
N TYR A 25 -8.35 1.52 -1.51
CA TYR A 25 -9.41 1.64 -0.53
C TYR A 25 -10.75 2.01 -1.15
N GLY A 26 -11.60 0.98 -1.36
CA GLY A 26 -12.93 1.11 -1.97
C GLY A 26 -14.11 0.83 -1.05
N MET A 27 -13.87 0.51 0.23
CA MET A 27 -14.94 0.19 1.21
C MET A 27 -15.01 1.21 2.34
N ASN A 28 -14.80 2.48 1.99
CA ASN A 28 -14.69 3.57 2.96
C ASN A 28 -15.97 3.71 3.80
N GLY A 29 -15.80 4.03 5.08
CA GLY A 29 -16.90 4.21 6.03
C GLY A 29 -17.42 2.93 6.70
N VAL A 30 -16.88 1.75 6.36
CA VAL A 30 -17.11 0.51 7.12
C VAL A 30 -16.15 0.49 8.33
N PRO A 31 -16.62 0.58 9.59
CA PRO A 31 -15.73 0.82 10.73
C PRO A 31 -14.62 -0.23 10.91
N ALA A 32 -14.96 -1.52 10.78
CA ALA A 32 -13.98 -2.59 10.89
C ALA A 32 -12.93 -2.57 9.75
N TYR A 33 -13.29 -2.02 8.59
CA TYR A 33 -12.38 -1.83 7.49
C TYR A 33 -11.42 -0.66 7.74
N GLU A 34 -11.94 0.47 8.23
CA GLU A 34 -11.12 1.64 8.61
C GLU A 34 -10.11 1.28 9.71
N THR A 35 -10.52 0.53 10.73
CA THR A 35 -9.60 0.06 11.78
C THR A 35 -8.48 -0.80 11.20
N ARG A 36 -8.80 -1.76 10.32
CA ARG A 36 -7.78 -2.60 9.67
C ARG A 36 -6.86 -1.80 8.76
N LYS A 37 -7.39 -0.80 8.06
CA LYS A 37 -6.59 0.14 7.24
C LYS A 37 -5.55 0.87 8.11
N GLU A 38 -5.97 1.41 9.25
CA GLU A 38 -5.07 2.10 10.19
C GLU A 38 -4.03 1.16 10.82
N GLU A 39 -4.42 -0.03 11.25
CA GLU A 39 -3.51 -1.06 11.76
C GLU A 39 -2.46 -1.44 10.73
N LYS A 40 -2.87 -1.62 9.47
CA LYS A 40 -1.98 -1.96 8.35
C LYS A 40 -1.00 -0.83 8.04
N ARG A 41 -1.47 0.43 8.00
CA ARG A 41 -0.62 1.63 7.88
C ARG A 41 0.45 1.67 8.97
N ALA A 42 0.06 1.44 10.22
CA ALA A 42 0.97 1.44 11.36
C ALA A 42 2.04 0.34 11.22
N LEU A 43 1.66 -0.86 10.77
CA LEU A 43 2.59 -1.96 10.55
C LEU A 43 3.56 -1.71 9.39
N GLN A 44 3.09 -1.14 8.27
CA GLN A 44 3.94 -0.77 7.14
C GLN A 44 4.97 0.28 7.54
N LEU A 45 4.54 1.31 8.27
CA LEU A 45 5.42 2.34 8.81
C LEU A 45 6.46 1.75 9.78
N ALA A 46 6.04 0.89 10.72
CA ALA A 46 6.93 0.25 11.69
C ALA A 46 7.99 -0.65 11.03
N ARG A 47 7.68 -1.22 9.85
CA ARG A 47 8.59 -2.07 9.08
C ARG A 47 9.39 -1.30 8.02
N GLY A 48 9.17 0.01 7.87
CA GLY A 48 9.84 0.84 6.87
C GLY A 48 9.50 0.43 5.43
N ILE A 49 8.30 -0.13 5.21
CA ILE A 49 7.83 -0.56 3.90
C ILE A 49 7.12 0.64 3.23
N PRO A 50 7.60 1.14 2.09
CA PRO A 50 6.90 2.17 1.34
C PRO A 50 5.53 1.67 0.87
N ALA A 51 4.53 2.55 0.87
CA ALA A 51 3.19 2.24 0.40
C ALA A 51 2.66 3.35 -0.51
N VAL A 52 2.06 2.95 -1.62
CA VAL A 52 1.13 3.78 -2.41
C VAL A 52 -0.26 3.43 -1.93
N GLU A 53 -1.00 4.45 -1.51
CA GLU A 53 -2.33 4.28 -0.98
C GLU A 53 -3.30 5.13 -1.76
N TRP A 54 -4.42 4.53 -2.17
CA TRP A 54 -5.44 5.24 -2.95
C TRP A 54 -6.82 5.11 -2.31
N GLU A 55 -7.36 6.22 -1.85
CA GLU A 55 -8.74 6.35 -1.37
C GLU A 55 -9.65 6.67 -2.56
N VAL A 56 -10.30 5.66 -3.14
CA VAL A 56 -10.97 5.78 -4.47
C VAL A 56 -12.07 6.84 -4.52
N ASP A 57 -12.71 7.11 -3.38
CA ASP A 57 -13.81 8.08 -3.27
C ASP A 57 -13.31 9.50 -2.94
N ARG A 58 -12.03 9.67 -2.60
CA ARG A 58 -11.47 10.93 -2.11
C ARG A 58 -10.44 11.53 -3.05
N GLU A 59 -9.71 10.68 -3.77
CA GLU A 59 -8.62 11.09 -4.63
C GLU A 59 -8.82 10.56 -6.06
N PRO A 60 -8.81 11.43 -7.10
CA PRO A 60 -8.79 10.97 -8.47
C PRO A 60 -7.55 10.11 -8.75
N LEU A 61 -7.71 9.02 -9.51
CA LEU A 61 -6.57 8.15 -9.88
C LEU A 61 -5.39 8.92 -10.49
N ALA A 62 -5.67 9.99 -11.25
CA ALA A 62 -4.65 10.83 -11.86
C ALA A 62 -3.72 11.55 -10.86
N HIS A 63 -4.08 11.62 -9.58
CA HIS A 63 -3.27 12.23 -8.54
C HIS A 63 -2.42 11.21 -7.77
N VAL A 64 -2.74 9.91 -7.86
CA VAL A 64 -1.99 8.84 -7.19
C VAL A 64 -0.57 8.79 -7.77
N GLN A 65 0.41 9.05 -6.91
CA GLN A 65 1.82 9.04 -7.30
C GLN A 65 2.40 7.64 -7.11
N ILE A 66 2.85 7.04 -8.22
CA ILE A 66 3.64 5.81 -8.19
C ILE A 66 5.12 6.19 -8.09
N PRO A 67 5.92 5.53 -7.22
CA PRO A 67 7.35 5.78 -7.17
C PRO A 67 8.01 5.55 -8.54
N PRO A 68 9.09 6.28 -8.87
CA PRO A 68 9.78 6.08 -10.12
C PRO A 68 10.32 4.65 -10.21
N PRO A 69 10.47 4.11 -11.43
CA PRO A 69 11.15 2.84 -11.63
C PRO A 69 12.53 2.88 -10.98
N GLY A 70 12.88 1.81 -10.26
CA GLY A 70 14.26 1.56 -9.86
C GLY A 70 15.11 1.28 -11.09
N ASP A 71 16.40 1.61 -11.02
CA ASP A 71 17.32 1.25 -12.08
C ASP A 71 17.33 -0.29 -12.23
N ALA A 72 16.81 -0.78 -13.36
CA ALA A 72 16.69 -2.20 -13.68
C ALA A 72 18.05 -2.93 -13.85
N ARG A 73 19.15 -2.36 -13.34
CA ARG A 73 20.53 -2.76 -13.60
C ARG A 73 21.30 -3.35 -12.41
N ALA A 74 20.67 -3.53 -11.26
CA ALA A 74 21.28 -4.24 -10.14
C ALA A 74 20.54 -5.56 -9.87
N THR A 75 20.73 -6.52 -10.77
CA THR A 75 20.59 -7.96 -10.48
C THR A 75 21.90 -8.51 -9.96
#